data_AF-A0A930DIQ4-F1
#
_entry.id   AF-A0A930DIQ4-F1
#
_cell.length_a   1.000
_cell.length_b   1.000
_cell.length_c   1.000
_cell.angle_alpha   90.00
_cell.angle_beta   90.00
_cell.angle_gamma   90.00
#
_symmetry.space_group_name_H-M   'P 1'
#
loop_
_entity.id
_entity.type
_entity.pdbx_description
1 polymer ?
#
loop_
_entity_poly.entity_id
_entity_poly.type
_entity_poly.pdbx_seq_one_letter_code
_entity_poly.pdbx_strand_id
1 'polypeptide(L)'
;MTDSASKKVLHYLYNLPDFTFDVNKQLNTPDFLSRDSFLSCLEYLEQEGYVRITRIGENQAFLSAVLTHKGRHFRAFNSIALKRYLLDKWIDLIALFISIIALLGAYRNEISALLHLLMPG
;
A
#
# COMPACT_ATOMS: atom_id res chain seq x y z
N MET A 1 1.79 -6.85 -4.30
CA MET A 1 0.90 -5.99 -3.48
C MET A 1 1.73 -5.64 -2.24
N THR A 2 2.17 -4.39 -2.08
CA THR A 2 3.18 -4.05 -1.06
C THR A 2 2.59 -4.12 0.35
N ASP A 3 3.24 -4.87 1.25
CA ASP A 3 2.86 -5.03 2.64
C ASP A 3 2.80 -3.70 3.40
N SER A 4 1.98 -3.66 4.46
CA SER A 4 1.81 -2.47 5.32
C SER A 4 3.16 -1.98 5.89
N ALA A 5 4.06 -2.91 6.23
CA ALA A 5 5.41 -2.61 6.69
C ALA A 5 6.26 -1.92 5.59
N SER A 6 6.29 -2.49 4.38
CA SER A 6 7.01 -1.92 3.23
C SER A 6 6.52 -0.53 2.85
N LYS A 7 5.20 -0.27 2.99
CA LYS A 7 4.62 1.08 2.80
C LYS A 7 5.11 2.08 3.85
N LYS A 8 5.22 1.67 5.12
CA LYS A 8 5.78 2.51 6.20
C LYS A 8 7.26 2.81 5.95
N VAL A 9 8.04 1.82 5.50
CA VAL A 9 9.46 2.00 5.14
C VAL A 9 9.61 2.97 3.96
N LEU A 10 8.80 2.82 2.90
CA LEU A 10 8.76 3.76 1.77
C LEU A 10 8.45 5.19 2.21
N HIS A 11 7.46 5.36 3.09
CA HIS A 11 7.09 6.67 3.62
C HIS A 11 8.18 7.27 4.51
N TYR A 12 8.85 6.44 5.31
CA TYR A 12 9.98 6.86 6.11
C TYR A 12 11.12 7.36 5.22
N LEU A 13 11.53 6.58 4.21
CA LEU A 13 12.55 6.97 3.23
C LEU A 13 12.19 8.26 2.48
N TYR A 14 10.90 8.46 2.20
CA TYR A 14 10.41 9.65 1.51
C TYR A 14 10.57 10.94 2.35
N ASN A 15 10.48 10.82 3.67
CA ASN A 15 10.60 11.94 4.61
C ASN A 15 12.06 12.25 5.00
N LEU A 16 13.04 11.48 4.52
CA LEU A 16 14.45 11.74 4.78
C LEU A 16 15.00 12.81 3.81
N PRO A 17 15.95 13.65 4.28
CA PRO A 17 16.71 14.50 3.37
C PRO A 17 17.41 13.62 2.32
N ASP A 18 17.34 14.04 1.05
CA ASP A 18 17.86 13.34 -0.14
C ASP A 18 17.23 11.98 -0.47
N PHE A 19 16.09 11.62 0.15
CA PHE A 19 15.39 10.35 -0.09
C PHE A 19 16.28 9.11 0.09
N THR A 20 17.31 9.26 0.94
CA THR A 20 18.40 8.32 1.10
C THR A 20 18.53 7.96 2.57
N PHE A 21 18.46 6.68 2.87
CA PHE A 21 18.85 6.13 4.16
C PHE A 21 20.30 5.68 4.07
N ASP A 22 21.17 6.25 4.88
CA ASP A 22 22.58 5.88 4.98
C ASP A 22 22.84 5.46 6.42
N VAL A 23 23.38 4.26 6.60
CA VAL A 23 23.64 3.69 7.94
C VAL A 23 24.62 4.56 8.73
N ASN A 24 25.51 5.28 8.02
CA ASN A 24 26.50 6.14 8.67
C ASN A 24 25.91 7.50 9.09
N LYS A 25 24.86 7.97 8.41
CA LYS A 25 24.21 9.26 8.72
C LYS A 25 23.00 9.09 9.65
N GLN A 26 22.31 7.96 9.58
CA GLN A 26 21.13 7.67 10.38
C GLN A 26 21.40 6.49 11.29
N LEU A 27 21.79 6.83 12.52
CA LEU A 27 22.26 5.88 13.53
C LEU A 27 21.15 4.94 14.04
N ASN A 28 19.88 5.34 13.93
CA ASN A 28 18.73 4.60 14.45
C ASN A 28 17.84 4.10 13.31
N THR A 29 17.65 2.79 13.26
CA THR A 29 16.53 2.18 12.53
C THR A 29 15.21 2.71 13.10
N PRO A 30 14.18 2.88 12.26
CA PRO A 30 12.90 3.37 12.73
C PRO A 30 12.29 2.48 13.83
N ASP A 31 11.85 3.07 14.95
CA ASP A 31 11.25 2.36 16.10
C ASP A 31 10.01 1.51 15.74
N PHE A 32 9.43 1.71 14.56
CA PHE A 32 8.28 0.96 14.10
C PHE A 32 8.60 -0.45 13.55
N LEU A 33 9.87 -0.81 13.39
CA LEU A 33 10.31 -2.14 12.91
C LEU A 33 11.65 -2.57 13.54
N SER A 34 11.78 -3.87 13.83
CA SER A 34 13.07 -4.49 14.14
C SER A 34 14.05 -4.34 12.97
N ARG A 35 15.35 -4.23 13.26
CA ARG A 35 16.40 -4.05 12.25
C ARG A 35 16.37 -5.13 11.17
N ASP A 36 16.17 -6.40 11.53
CA ASP A 36 16.09 -7.50 10.57
C ASP A 36 14.87 -7.37 9.64
N SER A 37 13.70 -7.06 10.22
CA SER A 37 12.48 -6.85 9.44
C SER A 37 12.58 -5.64 8.51
N PHE A 38 13.29 -4.60 8.94
CA PHE A 38 13.58 -3.42 8.11
C PHE A 38 14.49 -3.76 6.92
N LEU A 39 15.55 -4.54 7.16
CA LEU A 39 16.43 -5.05 6.11
C LEU A 39 15.69 -5.95 5.11
N SER A 40 14.87 -6.89 5.58
CA SER A 40 14.05 -7.73 4.68
C SER A 40 13.06 -6.89 3.86
N CYS A 41 12.46 -5.85 4.45
CA CYS A 41 11.60 -4.92 3.69
C CYS A 41 12.39 -4.16 2.64
N LEU A 42 13.61 -3.72 2.93
CA LEU A 42 14.48 -3.04 1.98
C LEU A 42 14.88 -3.96 0.82
N GLU A 43 15.23 -5.21 1.09
CA GLU A 43 15.53 -6.22 0.06
C GLU A 43 14.32 -6.48 -0.83
N TYR A 44 13.13 -6.63 -0.25
CA TYR A 44 11.89 -6.74 -1.01
C TYR A 44 11.63 -5.51 -1.89
N LEU A 45 11.84 -4.30 -1.34
CA LEU A 45 11.70 -3.04 -2.08
C LEU A 45 12.76 -2.85 -3.18
N GLU A 46 13.94 -3.44 -3.02
CA GLU A 46 14.98 -3.52 -4.05
C GLU A 46 14.55 -4.46 -5.19
N GLN A 47 14.07 -5.67 -4.87
CA GLN A 47 13.57 -6.62 -5.87
C GLN A 47 12.41 -6.05 -6.69
N GLU A 48 11.52 -5.31 -6.05
CA GLU A 48 10.40 -4.62 -6.69
C GLU A 48 10.82 -3.33 -7.45
N GLY A 49 12.08 -2.90 -7.31
CA GLY A 49 12.67 -1.75 -8.00
C GLY A 49 12.26 -0.38 -7.43
N TYR A 50 11.70 -0.33 -6.22
CA TYR A 50 11.32 0.93 -5.55
C TYR A 50 12.51 1.59 -4.84
N VAL A 51 13.50 0.81 -4.42
CA VAL A 51 14.68 1.28 -3.70
C VAL A 51 15.92 0.69 -4.36
N ARG A 52 17.03 1.42 -4.35
CA ARG A 52 18.34 0.92 -4.78
C ARG A 52 19.22 0.82 -3.55
N ILE A 53 19.69 -0.38 -3.24
CA ILE A 53 20.62 -0.59 -2.14
C ILE A 53 22.04 -0.51 -2.70
N THR A 54 22.87 0.29 -2.04
CA THR A 54 24.32 0.28 -2.23
C THR A 54 24.90 -0.59 -1.13
N ARG A 55 25.57 -1.68 -1.53
CA ARG A 55 26.32 -2.56 -0.64
C ARG A 55 27.81 -2.31 -0.88
N ILE A 56 28.63 -2.27 0.17
CA ILE A 56 30.08 -2.05 0.05
C ILE A 56 30.86 -3.24 0.63
N GLY A 57 31.91 -3.65 -0.09
CA GLY A 57 32.88 -4.66 0.34
C GLY A 57 32.52 -6.09 -0.05
N GLU A 58 33.47 -7.02 0.15
CA GLU A 58 33.30 -8.46 -0.12
C GLU A 58 32.18 -9.10 0.72
N ASN A 59 31.91 -8.53 1.90
CA ASN A 59 30.88 -9.02 2.82
C ASN A 59 29.46 -8.51 2.49
N GLN A 60 29.28 -7.80 1.38
CA GLN A 60 27.99 -7.24 0.93
C GLN A 60 27.27 -6.41 2.02
N ALA A 61 28.02 -5.72 2.87
CA ALA A 61 27.45 -4.96 3.97
C ALA A 61 26.56 -3.83 3.45
N PHE A 62 25.36 -3.72 4.00
CA PHE A 62 24.38 -2.69 3.65
C PHE A 62 24.93 -1.30 4.02
N LEU A 63 25.10 -0.43 3.02
CA LEU A 63 25.63 0.92 3.23
C LEU A 63 24.51 1.97 3.20
N SER A 64 23.73 1.98 2.12
CA SER A 64 22.69 2.97 1.92
C SER A 64 21.58 2.48 1.01
N ALA A 65 20.35 2.92 1.27
CA ALA A 65 19.19 2.71 0.44
C ALA A 65 18.68 4.05 -0.11
N VAL A 66 18.64 4.18 -1.44
CA VAL A 66 18.14 5.38 -2.12
C VAL A 66 16.81 5.07 -2.81
N LEU A 67 15.81 5.92 -2.66
CA LEU A 67 14.56 5.81 -3.42
C LEU A 67 14.80 6.01 -4.92
N THR A 68 14.39 5.03 -5.72
CA THR A 68 14.38 5.14 -7.18
C THR A 68 13.24 6.05 -7.65
N HIS A 69 13.24 6.41 -8.94
CA HIS A 69 12.14 7.16 -9.55
C HIS A 69 10.76 6.49 -9.34
N LYS A 70 10.72 5.15 -9.34
CA LYS A 70 9.51 4.37 -9.05
C LYS A 70 9.08 4.49 -7.58
N GLY A 71 10.05 4.48 -6.65
CA GLY A 71 9.82 4.69 -5.21
C GLY A 71 9.32 6.10 -4.87
N ARG A 72 9.86 7.15 -5.51
CA ARG A 72 9.42 8.54 -5.29
C ARG A 72 7.97 8.78 -5.68
N HIS A 73 7.48 8.03 -6.67
CA HIS A 73 6.10 8.09 -7.15
C HIS A 73 5.26 6.91 -6.68
N PHE A 74 5.58 6.24 -5.56
CA PHE A 74 4.84 5.03 -5.15
C PHE A 74 3.32 5.27 -4.97
N ARG A 75 2.90 6.45 -4.50
CA ARG A 75 1.47 6.83 -4.43
C ARG A 75 0.83 6.91 -5.82
N ALA A 76 1.52 7.50 -6.79
CA ALA A 76 1.04 7.60 -8.16
C ALA A 76 0.98 6.23 -8.82
N PHE A 77 2.01 5.39 -8.65
CA PHE A 77 2.03 4.02 -9.19
C PHE A 77 0.96 3.12 -8.55
N ASN A 78 0.73 3.21 -7.24
CA ASN A 78 -0.34 2.46 -6.60
C ASN A 78 -1.72 2.89 -7.09
N SER A 79 -1.90 4.18 -7.40
CA SER A 79 -3.14 4.68 -8.03
C SER A 79 -3.30 4.18 -9.47
N ILE A 80 -2.21 4.06 -10.23
CA ILE A 80 -2.23 3.51 -11.60
C ILE A 80 -2.56 2.01 -11.56
N ALA A 81 -1.97 1.26 -10.63
CA ALA A 81 -2.26 -0.16 -10.44
C ALA A 81 -3.71 -0.38 -10.01
N LEU A 82 -4.23 0.41 -9.07
CA LEU A 82 -5.64 0.39 -8.66
C LEU A 82 -6.58 0.75 -9.81
N LYS A 83 -6.26 1.79 -10.58
CA LYS A 83 -7.03 2.16 -11.77
C LYS A 83 -7.06 1.02 -12.79
N ARG A 84 -5.92 0.38 -13.05
CA ARG A 84 -5.84 -0.75 -13.97
C ARG A 84 -6.63 -1.95 -13.47
N TYR A 85 -6.59 -2.22 -12.17
CA TYR A 85 -7.38 -3.30 -11.57
C TYR A 85 -8.88 -3.02 -11.62
N LEU A 86 -9.30 -1.79 -11.29
CA LEU A 86 -10.71 -1.36 -11.41
C LEU A 86 -11.18 -1.40 -12.86
N LEU A 87 -10.32 -1.08 -13.82
CA LEU A 87 -10.62 -1.13 -15.25
C LEU A 87 -10.62 -2.57 -15.80
N ASP A 88 -9.90 -3.50 -15.17
CA ASP A 88 -9.96 -4.93 -15.50
C ASP A 88 -11.22 -5.59 -14.91
N LYS A 89 -11.61 -5.18 -13.69
CA LYS A 89 -12.72 -5.74 -12.92
C LYS A 89 -14.00 -4.90 -12.92
N TRP A 90 -14.12 -3.96 -13.86
CA TRP A 90 -15.25 -3.04 -13.91
C TRP A 90 -16.60 -3.76 -14.13
N ILE A 91 -16.59 -4.87 -14.88
CA ILE A 91 -17.78 -5.69 -15.15
C ILE A 91 -18.26 -6.37 -13.86
N ASP A 92 -17.34 -6.97 -13.09
CA ASP A 92 -17.66 -7.60 -11.81
C ASP A 92 -18.22 -6.56 -10.81
N LEU A 93 -17.71 -5.32 -10.86
CA LEU A 93 -18.22 -4.21 -10.05
C LEU A 93 -19.66 -3.84 -10.43
N ILE A 94 -19.99 -3.78 -11.72
CA ILE A 94 -21.36 -3.52 -12.19
C ILE A 94 -22.29 -4.67 -11.79
N ALA A 95 -21.83 -5.91 -11.92
CA ALA A 95 -22.62 -7.09 -11.49
C ALA A 95 -22.94 -7.02 -9.99
N LEU A 96 -21.99 -6.59 -9.16
CA LEU A 96 -22.23 -6.34 -7.74
C LEU A 96 -23.31 -5.28 -7.51
N PHE A 97 -23.27 -4.15 -8.23
CA PHE A 97 -24.31 -3.12 -8.14
C PHE A 97 -25.68 -3.63 -8.55
N ILE A 98 -25.78 -4.37 -9.66
CA ILE A 98 -27.04 -4.96 -10.12
C ILE A 98 -27.58 -5.95 -9.08
N SER A 99 -26.72 -6.77 -8.48
CA SER A 99 -27.09 -7.70 -7.40
C SER A 99 -27.63 -6.97 -6.17
N ILE A 100 -26.97 -5.89 -5.74
CA ILE A 100 -27.45 -5.06 -4.61
C ILE A 100 -28.80 -4.41 -4.94
N ILE A 101 -28.98 -3.86 -6.14
CA ILE A 101 -30.24 -3.26 -6.57
C ILE A 101 -31.35 -4.31 -6.62
N ALA A 102 -31.07 -5.51 -7.14
CA ALA A 102 -32.01 -6.61 -7.18
C ALA A 102 -32.41 -7.05 -5.76
N LEU A 103 -31.44 -7.13 -4.84
CA LEU A 103 -31.69 -7.47 -3.44
C LEU A 103 -32.54 -6.40 -2.75
N LEU A 104 -32.21 -5.13 -2.91
CA LEU A 104 -33.01 -4.02 -2.37
C LEU A 104 -34.42 -3.98 -2.96
N GLY A 105 -34.56 -4.28 -4.26
CA GLY A 105 -35.85 -4.40 -4.92
C GLY A 105 -36.70 -5.55 -4.38
N ALA A 106 -36.10 -6.71 -4.15
CA ALA A 106 -36.77 -7.90 -3.61
C ALA A 106 -37.25 -7.67 -2.17
N TYR A 107 -36.42 -7.06 -1.33
CA TYR A 107 -36.75 -6.80 0.08
C TYR A 107 -37.43 -5.44 0.32
N ARG A 108 -37.74 -4.67 -0.73
CA ARG A 108 -38.32 -3.32 -0.61
C ARG A 108 -39.56 -3.28 0.28
N ASN A 109 -40.45 -4.25 0.09
CA ASN A 109 -41.73 -4.31 0.80
C ASN A 109 -41.54 -4.69 2.28
N GLU A 110 -40.68 -5.67 2.57
CA GLU A 110 -40.39 -6.11 3.94
C GLU A 110 -39.61 -5.03 4.73
N ILE A 111 -38.63 -4.39 4.09
CA ILE A 111 -37.88 -3.28 4.69
C ILE A 111 -38.80 -2.10 4.96
N SER A 112 -39.71 -1.75 4.03
CA SER A 112 -40.66 -0.66 4.24
C SER A 112 -41.65 -0.95 5.38
N ALA A 113 -42.08 -2.20 5.54
CA ALA A 113 -42.94 -2.64 6.63
C ALA A 113 -42.20 -2.57 7.99
N LEU A 114 -40.94 -3.01 8.03
CA LEU A 114 -40.10 -2.91 9.23
C LEU A 114 -39.80 -1.44 9.60
N LEU A 115 -39.56 -0.57 8.62
CA LEU A 115 -39.32 0.87 8.85
C LEU A 115 -40.55 1.57 9.42
N HIS A 116 -41.75 1.23 8.92
CA HIS A 116 -43.01 1.76 9.44
C HIS A 116 -43.33 1.24 10.85
N LEU A 117 -42.84 0.05 11.22
CA LEU A 117 -42.93 -0.50 12.59
C LEU A 117 -41.93 0.16 13.55
N LEU A 118 -40.73 0.53 13.07
CA LEU A 118 -39.66 1.10 13.90
C LEU A 118 -39.79 2.63 14.07
N MET A 119 -40.41 3.32 13.13
CA MET A 119 -40.78 4.74 13.23
C MET A 119 -42.29 4.92 12.95
N PRO A 120 -43.16 4.57 13.92
CA PRO A 120 -44.54 5.02 13.85
C PRO A 120 -44.54 6.53 14.11
N GLY A 121 -45.04 7.30 13.14
CA GLY A 121 -45.38 8.71 13.39
C GLY A 121 -46.43 8.84 14.49
#